data_AF-A0A7C2HLY4-F1
#
_entry.id   AF-A0A7C2HLY4-F1
#
_cell.length_a   1.000
_cell.length_b   1.000
_cell.length_c   1.000
_cell.angle_alpha   90.00
_cell.angle_beta   90.00
_cell.angle_gamma   90.00
#
_symmetry.space_group_name_H-M   'P 1'
#
loop_
_entity.id
_entity.type
_entity.pdbx_description
1 polymer ?
#
loop_
_entity_poly.entity_id
_entity_poly.type
_entity_poly.pdbx_seq_one_letter_code
_entity_poly.pdbx_strand_id
1 'polypeptide(L)'
;MRAGRVAVMLAMATLVAGCGAQQSSTLPEELVGVWRTPTPPYADRYFELQPRAISFGTGGGSAPTHVIDSVEMTRQGHQTLYTVTYRDGGQRYRWSFLYDPAGKSIRFTNRIAIVWTKGQKNDR
;
A
#
# COMPACT_ATOMS: atom_id res chain seq x y z
N MET A 1 -7.16 -61.66 -26.09
CA MET A 1 -7.75 -60.47 -25.43
C MET A 1 -7.65 -60.63 -23.93
N ARG A 2 -6.90 -59.73 -23.26
CA ARG A 2 -7.25 -59.03 -21.99
C ARG A 2 -5.98 -58.34 -21.49
N ALA A 3 -5.87 -57.07 -21.88
CA ALA A 3 -4.93 -56.12 -21.33
C ALA A 3 -5.33 -55.78 -19.88
N GLY A 4 -4.35 -55.55 -19.02
CA GLY A 4 -4.55 -55.00 -17.68
C GLY A 4 -3.23 -54.99 -16.91
N ARG A 5 -2.77 -53.91 -16.29
CA ARG A 5 -3.34 -52.57 -16.08
C ARG A 5 -2.17 -51.58 -16.06
N VAL A 6 -2.38 -50.45 -16.71
CA VAL A 6 -1.45 -49.32 -16.83
C VAL A 6 -1.13 -48.77 -15.43
N ALA A 7 0.16 -48.62 -15.15
CA ALA A 7 0.68 -47.99 -13.94
C ALA A 7 0.25 -46.50 -13.90
N VAL A 8 -0.55 -46.13 -12.91
CA VAL A 8 -0.92 -44.73 -12.67
C VAL A 8 0.17 -44.09 -11.82
N MET A 9 1.21 -43.58 -12.49
CA MET A 9 2.12 -42.58 -11.94
C MET A 9 1.36 -41.26 -11.84
N LEU A 10 0.77 -40.99 -10.68
CA LEU A 10 0.10 -39.72 -10.41
C LEU A 10 1.16 -38.67 -10.06
N ALA A 11 1.69 -38.01 -11.09
CA ALA A 11 2.50 -36.80 -10.95
C ALA A 11 1.63 -35.66 -10.40
N MET A 12 1.60 -35.50 -9.08
CA MET A 12 1.05 -34.30 -8.43
C MET A 12 2.02 -33.13 -8.63
N ALA A 13 1.97 -32.54 -9.82
CA ALA A 13 2.46 -31.19 -10.08
C ALA A 13 1.41 -30.19 -9.55
N THR A 14 1.39 -29.94 -8.24
CA THR A 14 0.63 -28.82 -7.70
C THR A 14 1.44 -27.54 -7.92
N LEU A 15 1.02 -26.78 -8.93
CA LEU A 15 1.46 -25.42 -9.19
C LEU A 15 1.29 -24.57 -7.93
N VAL A 16 2.40 -24.27 -7.26
CA VAL A 16 2.46 -23.13 -6.33
C VAL A 16 2.58 -21.89 -7.23
N ALA A 17 1.45 -21.44 -7.76
CA ALA A 17 1.35 -20.14 -8.42
C ALA A 17 1.61 -19.07 -7.35
N GLY A 18 2.86 -18.64 -7.27
CA GLY A 18 3.29 -17.60 -6.35
C GLY A 18 2.44 -16.36 -6.53
N CYS A 19 1.73 -15.96 -5.48
CA CYS A 19 1.31 -14.57 -5.32
C CYS A 19 2.59 -13.74 -5.12
N GLY A 20 3.28 -13.44 -6.22
CA GLY A 20 4.44 -12.55 -6.20
C GLY A 20 3.96 -11.17 -5.80
N ALA A 21 4.33 -10.72 -4.60
CA ALA A 21 4.15 -9.32 -4.21
C ALA A 21 4.89 -8.47 -5.27
N GLN A 22 4.12 -7.73 -6.06
CA GLN A 22 4.70 -6.88 -7.10
C GLN A 22 5.46 -5.75 -6.41
N GLN A 23 6.78 -5.76 -6.54
CA GLN A 23 7.66 -4.76 -5.95
C GLN A 23 7.94 -3.67 -6.99
N SER A 24 7.51 -2.45 -6.71
CA SER A 24 7.71 -1.25 -7.54
C SER A 24 8.50 -0.19 -6.77
N SER A 25 9.12 0.77 -7.44
CA SER A 25 9.64 1.99 -6.79
C SER A 25 8.72 3.20 -6.93
N THR A 26 7.55 2.98 -7.54
CA THR A 26 6.57 4.00 -7.86
C THR A 26 5.22 3.64 -7.26
N LEU A 27 4.58 4.59 -6.58
CA LEU A 27 3.21 4.46 -6.10
C LEU A 27 2.22 4.50 -7.27
N PRO A 28 1.17 3.65 -7.25
CA PRO A 28 0.05 3.75 -8.17
C PRO A 28 -0.62 5.14 -8.16
N GLU A 29 -1.10 5.58 -9.31
CA GLU A 29 -1.68 6.93 -9.51
C GLU A 29 -2.88 7.18 -8.59
N GLU A 30 -3.68 6.16 -8.31
CA GLU A 30 -4.84 6.26 -7.41
C GLU A 30 -4.45 6.64 -5.97
N LEU A 31 -3.21 6.39 -5.56
CA LEU A 31 -2.71 6.77 -4.23
C LEU A 31 -2.13 8.19 -4.20
N VAL A 32 -1.71 8.73 -5.35
CA VAL A 32 -1.03 10.04 -5.42
C VAL A 32 -1.96 11.17 -4.96
N GLY A 33 -1.48 12.00 -4.05
CA GLY A 33 -2.19 13.16 -3.50
C GLY A 33 -1.98 13.35 -2.00
N VAL A 34 -2.63 14.38 -1.46
CA VAL A 34 -2.61 14.70 -0.04
C VAL A 34 -3.78 14.02 0.66
N TRP A 35 -3.52 13.37 1.79
CA TRP A 35 -4.47 12.62 2.57
C TRP A 35 -4.62 13.24 3.96
N ARG A 36 -5.86 13.43 4.39
CA ARG A 36 -6.22 14.08 5.65
C ARG A 36 -7.30 13.30 6.37
N THR A 37 -7.44 13.56 7.66
CA THR A 37 -8.56 13.06 8.47
C THR A 37 -9.04 14.17 9.39
N PRO A 38 -10.35 14.31 9.65
CA PRO A 38 -10.84 15.24 10.67
C PRO A 38 -10.71 14.66 12.09
N THR A 39 -10.29 13.40 12.23
CA THR A 39 -10.29 12.67 13.51
C THR A 39 -9.23 13.21 14.48
N PRO A 40 -9.59 13.74 15.65
CA PRO A 40 -8.61 14.10 16.68
C PRO A 40 -7.83 12.87 17.18
N PRO A 41 -6.54 12.99 17.54
CA PRO A 41 -5.68 14.18 17.50
C PRO A 41 -5.01 14.43 16.13
N TYR A 42 -5.46 13.78 15.06
CA TYR A 42 -4.87 13.83 13.72
C TYR A 42 -5.50 14.90 12.82
N ALA A 43 -6.43 15.69 13.33
CA ALA A 43 -7.16 16.71 12.57
C ALA A 43 -6.24 17.72 11.87
N ASP A 44 -5.10 18.02 12.48
CA ASP A 44 -4.09 18.94 11.93
C ASP A 44 -2.93 18.22 11.21
N ARG A 45 -3.05 16.90 10.99
CA ARG A 45 -2.01 16.10 10.35
C ARG A 45 -2.39 15.73 8.93
N TYR A 46 -1.38 15.59 8.09
CA TYR A 46 -1.54 15.10 6.73
C TYR A 46 -0.36 14.20 6.34
N PHE A 47 -0.58 13.41 5.30
CA PHE A 47 0.52 12.83 4.54
C PHE A 47 0.29 13.06 3.06
N GLU A 48 1.37 13.23 2.32
CA GLU A 48 1.34 13.39 0.88
C GLU A 48 2.04 12.21 0.23
N LEU A 49 1.38 11.63 -0.76
CA LEU A 49 1.92 10.55 -1.59
C LEU A 49 2.20 11.12 -2.97
N GLN A 50 3.47 11.10 -3.35
CA GLN A 50 3.94 11.42 -4.70
C GLN A 50 4.39 10.13 -5.38
N PRO A 51 4.56 10.08 -6.71
CA PRO A 51 4.93 8.85 -7.40
C PRO A 51 6.13 8.13 -6.78
N ARG A 52 7.15 8.84 -6.30
CA ARG A 52 8.39 8.24 -5.75
C ARG A 52 8.81 8.81 -4.40
N ALA A 53 7.89 9.50 -3.71
CA ALA A 53 8.18 10.15 -2.44
C ALA A 53 6.95 10.18 -1.52
N ILE A 54 7.21 10.24 -0.22
CA ILE A 54 6.19 10.44 0.81
C ILE A 54 6.59 11.59 1.73
N SER A 55 5.60 12.33 2.23
CA SER A 55 5.82 13.41 3.20
C SER A 55 4.80 13.30 4.33
N PHE A 56 5.23 13.57 5.56
CA PHE A 56 4.36 13.58 6.76
C PHE A 56 4.40 14.96 7.40
N GLY A 57 3.24 15.62 7.52
CA GLY A 57 3.17 17.01 7.97
C GLY A 57 2.11 17.28 9.03
N THR A 58 2.20 18.48 9.60
CA THR A 58 1.28 19.06 10.59
C THR A 58 1.06 20.54 10.29
N GLY A 59 -0.10 21.12 10.57
CA GLY A 59 -0.31 22.58 10.56
C GLY A 59 -0.25 23.25 9.19
N GLY A 60 -0.24 22.49 8.08
CA GLY A 60 -0.11 23.02 6.72
C GLY A 60 1.27 23.59 6.35
N GLY A 61 2.29 23.41 7.20
CA GLY A 61 3.68 23.75 6.90
C GLY A 61 4.36 22.74 5.96
N SER A 62 5.58 23.05 5.52
CA SER A 62 6.39 22.13 4.72
C SER A 62 6.75 20.89 5.54
N ALA A 63 6.41 19.71 5.01
CA ALA A 63 6.81 18.43 5.58
C ALA A 63 8.16 17.97 4.97
N PRO A 64 9.01 17.28 5.74
CA PRO A 64 10.11 16.52 5.18
C PRO A 64 9.59 15.54 4.12
N THR A 65 10.30 15.48 3.00
CA THR A 65 9.98 14.57 1.88
C THR A 65 11.00 13.46 1.84
N HIS A 66 10.52 12.22 1.84
CA HIS A 66 11.31 11.02 1.90
C HIS A 66 11.20 10.23 0.60
N VAL A 67 12.34 9.80 0.06
CA VAL A 67 12.39 9.01 -1.18
C VAL A 67 11.93 7.58 -0.91
N ILE A 68 11.05 7.08 -1.78
CA ILE A 68 10.58 5.70 -1.76
C ILE A 68 11.64 4.80 -2.40
N ASP A 69 12.03 3.76 -1.66
CA ASP A 69 12.89 2.69 -2.15
C ASP A 69 12.05 1.56 -2.77
N SER A 70 10.95 1.18 -2.13
CA SER A 70 10.05 0.13 -2.64
C SER A 70 8.60 0.30 -2.20
N VAL A 71 7.70 -0.27 -2.99
CA VAL A 71 6.27 -0.38 -2.78
C VAL A 71 5.91 -1.84 -3.01
N GLU A 72 5.43 -2.50 -1.98
CA GLU A 72 4.87 -3.85 -2.03
C GLU A 72 3.35 -3.75 -1.98
N MET A 73 2.68 -4.53 -2.82
CA MET A 73 1.22 -4.59 -2.90
C MET A 73 0.72 -6.01 -2.61
N THR A 74 -0.26 -6.13 -1.73
CA THR A 74 -0.95 -7.40 -1.45
C THR A 74 -2.45 -7.18 -1.47
N ARG A 75 -3.17 -7.94 -2.30
CA ARG A 75 -4.62 -7.89 -2.36
C ARG A 75 -5.23 -8.60 -1.15
N GLN A 76 -6.19 -7.95 -0.47
CA GLN A 76 -6.91 -8.49 0.69
C GLN A 76 -8.42 -8.27 0.52
N GLY A 77 -9.10 -9.23 -0.10
CA GLY A 77 -10.54 -9.12 -0.38
C GLY A 77 -10.84 -7.91 -1.26
N HIS A 78 -11.60 -6.94 -0.73
CA HIS A 78 -11.94 -5.69 -1.41
C HIS A 78 -10.88 -4.58 -1.24
N GLN A 79 -9.92 -4.75 -0.32
CA GLN A 79 -8.87 -3.77 -0.01
C GLN A 79 -7.50 -4.22 -0.52
N THR A 80 -6.57 -3.27 -0.57
CA THR A 80 -5.19 -3.54 -0.94
C THR A 80 -4.27 -3.06 0.19
N LEU A 81 -3.43 -3.95 0.70
CA LEU A 81 -2.36 -3.61 1.62
C LEU A 81 -1.17 -3.11 0.81
N TYR A 82 -0.76 -1.88 1.05
CA TYR A 82 0.50 -1.33 0.59
C TYR A 82 1.51 -1.33 1.73
N THR A 83 2.75 -1.70 1.44
CA THR A 83 3.89 -1.46 2.31
C THR A 83 4.93 -0.67 1.55
N VAL A 84 5.17 0.57 1.99
CA VAL A 84 6.12 1.50 1.40
C VAL A 84 7.40 1.48 2.24
N THR A 85 8.52 1.18 1.61
CA THR A 85 9.85 1.36 2.20
C THR A 85 10.42 2.69 1.72
N TYR A 86 10.85 3.54 2.65
CA TYR A 86 11.42 4.86 2.36
C TYR A 86 12.65 5.13 3.21
N ARG A 87 13.45 6.13 2.81
CA ARG A 87 14.66 6.53 3.53
C ARG A 87 14.51 7.85 4.27
N ASP A 88 15.06 7.87 5.49
CA ASP A 88 15.23 9.08 6.28
C ASP A 88 16.55 8.98 7.07
N GLY A 89 17.39 10.02 7.02
CA GLY A 89 18.69 10.02 7.71
C GLY A 89 19.62 8.84 7.40
N GLY A 90 19.52 8.26 6.19
CA GLY A 90 20.29 7.05 5.81
C GLY A 90 19.72 5.72 6.32
N GLN A 91 18.66 5.76 7.13
CA GLN A 91 17.93 4.59 7.63
C GLN A 91 16.72 4.27 6.74
N ARG A 92 16.33 3.00 6.69
CA ARG A 92 15.13 2.54 5.99
C ARG A 92 13.98 2.34 6.96
N TYR A 93 12.83 2.88 6.60
CA TYR A 93 11.58 2.75 7.33
C TYR A 93 10.53 2.07 6.48
N ARG A 94 9.64 1.31 7.12
CA ARG A 94 8.48 0.68 6.47
C ARG A 94 7.20 1.30 7.03
N TRP A 95 6.30 1.67 6.14
CA TRP A 95 4.99 2.17 6.49
C TRP A 95 3.92 1.44 5.68
N SER A 96 2.94 0.87 6.39
CA SER A 96 1.91 0.03 5.80
C SER A 96 0.52 0.60 6.02
N PHE A 97 -0.30 0.52 4.98
CA PHE A 97 -1.68 1.01 5.00
C PHE A 97 -2.59 0.20 4.08
N LEU A 98 -3.87 0.13 4.45
CA LEU A 98 -4.94 -0.44 3.65
C LEU A 98 -5.57 0.65 2.80
N TYR A 99 -5.65 0.42 1.50
CA TYR A 99 -6.42 1.23 0.56
C TYR A 99 -7.74 0.53 0.23
N ASP A 100 -8.83 1.28 0.40
CA ASP A 100 -10.16 0.89 -0.04
C ASP A 100 -10.54 1.71 -1.29
N PRO A 101 -10.59 1.08 -2.48
CA PRO A 101 -10.93 1.76 -3.72
C PRO A 101 -12.39 2.22 -3.77
N ALA A 102 -13.32 1.55 -3.09
CA ALA A 102 -14.73 1.92 -3.09
C ALA A 102 -14.96 3.20 -2.29
N GLY A 103 -14.36 3.28 -1.10
CA GLY A 103 -14.40 4.46 -0.24
C GLY A 103 -13.36 5.53 -0.59
N LYS A 104 -12.46 5.29 -1.56
CA LYS A 104 -11.28 6.13 -1.87
C LYS A 104 -10.56 6.57 -0.60
N SER A 105 -10.29 5.60 0.29
CA SER A 105 -9.81 5.86 1.64
C SER A 105 -8.59 5.03 2.01
N ILE A 106 -7.77 5.58 2.90
CA ILE A 106 -6.60 4.93 3.48
C ILE A 106 -6.83 4.72 4.98
N ARG A 107 -6.41 3.57 5.50
CA ARG A 107 -6.35 3.25 6.94
C ARG A 107 -4.99 2.69 7.28
N PHE A 108 -4.38 3.16 8.37
CA PHE A 108 -3.08 2.62 8.79
C PHE A 108 -3.27 1.28 9.49
N THR A 109 -2.38 0.32 9.23
CA THR A 109 -2.51 -1.04 9.79
C THR A 109 -2.42 -1.05 11.31
N ASN A 110 -1.70 -0.10 11.90
CA ASN A 110 -1.60 0.05 13.35
C ASN A 110 -2.77 0.83 13.98
N ARG A 111 -3.64 1.48 13.19
CA ARG A 111 -4.76 2.34 13.65
C ARG A 111 -5.92 2.33 12.65
N ILE A 112 -6.55 1.17 12.47
CA ILE A 112 -7.58 0.95 11.43
C ILE A 112 -8.87 1.77 11.62
N ALA A 113 -9.12 2.28 12.83
CA ALA A 113 -10.30 3.11 13.11
C ALA A 113 -10.23 4.50 12.45
N ILE A 114 -9.04 4.96 12.05
CA ILE A 114 -8.85 6.30 11.49
C ILE A 114 -8.92 6.22 9.97
N VAL A 115 -9.90 6.92 9.41
CA VAL A 115 -10.10 7.01 7.96
C VAL A 115 -9.41 8.26 7.44
N TRP A 116 -8.53 8.08 6.46
CA TRP A 116 -7.88 9.14 5.71
C TRP A 116 -8.50 9.23 4.32
N THR A 117 -8.87 10.43 3.92
CA THR A 117 -9.47 10.70 2.61
C THR A 117 -8.58 11.66 1.83
N LYS A 118 -8.54 11.50 0.51
CA LYS A 118 -7.80 12.41 -0.35
C LYS A 118 -8.42 13.81 -0.24
N GLY A 119 -7.60 14.82 0.06
CA GLY A 119 -8.04 16.20 0.08
C GLY A 119 -8.49 16.64 -1.31
N GLN A 120 -9.47 17.55 -1.37
CA GLN A 120 -9.83 18.22 -2.62
C GLN A 120 -8.58 18.94 -3.18
N LYS A 121 -8.40 18.93 -4.50
CA LYS A 121 -7.25 19.56 -5.20
C LYS A 121 -7.32 21.10 -5.21
N ASN A 122 -7.86 21.75 -4.17
CA ASN A 122 -8.02 23.20 -4.14
C ASN A 122 -7.28 23.84 -2.96
N ASP A 123 -6.73 25.02 -3.26
CA ASP A 123 -6.09 26.02 -2.41
C ASP A 123 -4.60 25.79 -2.12
N ARG A 124 -3.78 26.02 -3.14
CA ARG A 124 -2.98 27.25 -3.28
C ARG A 124 -2.47 27.43 -4.71
#